data_AF-A0A1V6IY82-F1
#
_entry.id   AF-A0A1V6IY82-F1
#
_cell.length_a   1.000
_cell.length_b   1.000
_cell.length_c   1.000
_cell.angle_alpha   90.00
_cell.angle_beta   90.00
_cell.angle_gamma   90.00
#
_symmetry.space_group_name_H-M   'P 1'
#
loop_
_entity.id
_entity.type
_entity.pdbx_description
1 polymer ?
#
loop_
_entity_poly.entity_id
_entity_poly.type
_entity_poly.pdbx_seq_one_letter_code
_entity_poly.pdbx_strand_id
1 'polypeptide(L)'
;MKKKEFTELIRLSLIKDVNPLVVDKYVSMAYDSYVQGYWMSIKGGSLDVFTKLFEGVEIRNEGKQYYSDLPASLIDLPRTGGGVMNIHMIGSMDLTFVPVTIVGHQSLNELEVYKLTGPVPFVVTKEKVYYKSIMYGIDKVNMHLLIKYEEYLPDDNIVFPPNSEMAIRDIVWQFLNQMPPEDKVIDSNEKTN
;
A
#
# COMPACT_ATOMS: atom_id res chain seq x y z
N MET A 1 2.34 15.09 7.77
CA MET A 1 2.34 14.85 9.23
C MET A 1 3.09 13.55 9.50
N LYS A 2 3.77 13.37 10.63
CA LYS A 2 4.40 12.07 10.94
C LYS A 2 3.34 11.02 11.29
N LYS A 3 3.58 9.74 10.98
CA LYS A 3 2.67 8.63 11.36
C LYS A 3 2.30 8.68 12.85
N LYS A 4 3.31 8.77 13.72
CA LYS A 4 3.11 8.79 15.18
C LYS A 4 2.27 9.99 15.65
N GLU A 5 2.47 11.16 15.04
CA GLU A 5 1.72 12.37 15.36
C GLU A 5 0.27 12.22 14.95
N PHE A 6 0.02 11.65 13.76
CA PHE A 6 -1.33 11.41 13.26
C PHE A 6 -2.09 10.39 14.11
N THR A 7 -1.48 9.24 14.41
CA THR A 7 -2.07 8.25 15.32
C THR A 7 -2.42 8.87 16.66
N GLU A 8 -1.50 9.64 17.25
CA GLU A 8 -1.71 10.28 18.55
C GLU A 8 -2.83 11.33 18.49
N LEU A 9 -2.90 12.12 17.42
CA LEU A 9 -3.99 13.06 17.20
C LEU A 9 -5.35 12.36 17.16
N ILE A 10 -5.45 11.24 16.45
CA ILE A 10 -6.69 10.44 16.42
C ILE A 10 -6.99 9.90 17.82
N ARG A 11 -6.01 9.31 18.51
CA ARG A 11 -6.16 8.78 19.88
C ARG A 11 -6.70 9.83 20.85
N LEU A 12 -6.11 11.02 20.86
CA LEU A 12 -6.53 12.14 21.72
C LEU A 12 -7.92 12.68 21.38
N SER A 13 -8.40 12.46 20.15
CA SER A 13 -9.75 12.85 19.73
C SER A 13 -10.84 11.89 20.18
N LEU A 14 -10.49 10.70 20.68
CA LEU A 14 -11.43 9.70 21.17
C LEU A 14 -11.86 10.06 22.60
N ILE A 15 -13.17 10.06 22.86
CA ILE A 15 -13.76 10.43 24.17
C ILE A 15 -13.48 9.36 25.24
N LYS A 16 -13.17 8.13 24.83
CA LYS A 16 -12.92 6.99 25.71
C LYS A 16 -11.44 6.66 25.75
N ASP A 17 -10.98 6.20 26.91
CA ASP A 17 -9.66 5.59 27.04
C ASP A 17 -9.67 4.23 26.34
N VAL A 18 -9.31 4.23 25.06
CA VAL A 18 -9.22 3.03 24.20
C VAL A 18 -7.77 2.56 24.20
N ASN A 19 -7.57 1.25 24.31
CA ASN A 19 -6.25 0.64 24.25
C ASN A 19 -5.49 1.14 22.99
N PRO A 20 -4.26 1.65 23.12
CA PRO A 20 -3.50 2.20 21.99
C PRO A 20 -3.34 1.23 20.80
N LEU A 21 -3.20 -0.08 21.06
CA LEU A 21 -3.08 -1.09 20.00
C LEU A 21 -4.37 -1.23 19.18
N VAL A 22 -5.51 -1.04 19.83
CA VAL A 22 -6.83 -1.05 19.17
C VAL A 22 -6.99 0.20 18.30
N VAL A 23 -6.55 1.36 18.80
CA VAL A 23 -6.55 2.60 18.03
C VAL A 23 -5.64 2.46 16.81
N ASP A 24 -4.41 1.97 16.96
CA ASP A 24 -3.49 1.75 15.85
C ASP A 24 -4.08 0.86 14.75
N LYS A 25 -4.69 -0.26 15.16
CA LYS A 25 -5.38 -1.17 14.23
C LYS A 25 -6.48 -0.44 13.44
N TYR A 26 -7.34 0.32 14.12
CA TYR A 26 -8.45 0.99 13.44
C TYR A 26 -8.03 2.20 12.62
N VAL A 27 -7.00 2.93 13.04
CA VAL A 27 -6.38 3.97 12.22
C VAL A 27 -5.84 3.34 10.93
N SER A 28 -5.19 2.18 11.03
CA SER A 28 -4.70 1.47 9.84
C SER A 28 -5.83 1.09 8.90
N MET A 29 -6.88 0.44 9.40
CA MET A 29 -8.04 0.06 8.61
C MET A 29 -8.76 1.28 8.00
N ALA A 30 -8.86 2.37 8.75
CA ALA A 30 -9.56 3.58 8.34
C ALA A 30 -8.80 4.32 7.24
N TYR A 31 -7.48 4.41 7.37
CA TYR A 31 -6.62 4.98 6.33
C TYR A 31 -6.73 4.18 5.02
N ASP A 32 -6.56 2.85 5.09
CA ASP A 32 -6.63 2.00 3.90
C ASP A 32 -8.01 2.10 3.22
N SER A 33 -9.09 2.11 4.02
CA SER A 33 -10.47 2.29 3.53
C SER A 33 -10.69 3.68 2.91
N TYR A 34 -10.12 4.72 3.53
CA TYR A 34 -10.20 6.08 3.01
C TYR A 34 -9.51 6.19 1.64
N VAL A 35 -8.30 5.65 1.48
CA VAL A 35 -7.57 5.67 0.21
C VAL A 35 -8.33 4.91 -0.88
N GLN A 36 -8.88 3.73 -0.57
CA GLN A 36 -9.73 2.98 -1.50
C GLN A 36 -11.01 3.75 -1.88
N GLY A 37 -11.69 4.35 -0.90
CA GLY A 37 -12.87 5.19 -1.13
C GLY A 37 -12.54 6.42 -1.98
N TYR A 38 -11.41 7.06 -1.71
CA TYR A 38 -10.92 8.19 -2.48
C TYR A 38 -10.70 7.79 -3.95
N TRP A 39 -10.02 6.67 -4.22
CA TRP A 39 -9.84 6.14 -5.56
C TRP A 39 -11.16 5.91 -6.31
N MET A 40 -12.17 5.33 -5.64
CA MET A 40 -13.49 5.12 -6.25
C MET A 40 -14.23 6.44 -6.54
N SER A 41 -13.98 7.48 -5.74
CA SER A 41 -14.66 8.77 -5.85
C SER A 41 -14.09 9.69 -6.92
N ILE A 42 -12.78 9.61 -7.17
CA ILE A 42 -12.12 10.48 -8.14
C ILE A 42 -12.38 9.98 -9.57
N LYS A 43 -13.18 10.71 -10.33
CA LYS A 43 -13.30 10.52 -11.79
C LYS A 43 -12.02 11.01 -12.49
N GLY A 44 -10.94 10.23 -12.41
CA GLY A 44 -9.65 10.53 -13.05
C GLY A 44 -8.66 11.36 -12.23
N GLY A 45 -8.85 11.48 -10.91
CA GLY A 45 -7.85 12.08 -10.02
C GLY A 45 -6.63 11.16 -9.83
N SER A 46 -5.51 11.75 -9.41
CA SER A 46 -4.27 11.00 -9.14
C SER A 46 -4.20 10.53 -7.68
N LEU A 47 -3.72 9.30 -7.47
CA LEU A 47 -3.38 8.76 -6.15
C LEU A 47 -1.92 9.01 -5.77
N ASP A 48 -1.14 9.69 -6.62
CA ASP A 48 0.31 9.87 -6.42
C ASP A 48 0.63 10.53 -5.06
N VAL A 49 -0.28 11.37 -4.57
CA VAL A 49 -0.17 12.04 -3.26
C VAL A 49 -0.09 11.05 -2.09
N PHE A 50 -0.65 9.85 -2.20
CA PHE A 50 -0.64 8.82 -1.16
C PHE A 50 0.52 7.83 -1.32
N THR A 51 1.36 7.99 -2.34
CA THR A 51 2.43 7.04 -2.63
C THR A 51 3.67 7.31 -1.79
N LYS A 52 4.34 6.24 -1.37
CA LYS A 52 5.69 6.27 -0.83
C LYS A 52 6.68 5.85 -1.92
N LEU A 53 7.74 6.63 -2.08
CA LEU A 53 8.86 6.29 -2.95
C LEU A 53 9.80 5.31 -2.24
N PHE A 54 10.07 4.20 -2.90
CA PHE A 54 11.11 3.24 -2.54
C PHE A 54 12.20 3.30 -3.60
N GLU A 55 13.38 3.76 -3.22
CA GLU A 55 14.50 3.90 -4.13
C GLU A 55 15.36 2.64 -4.17
N GLY A 56 15.88 2.31 -5.35
CA GLY A 56 16.89 1.26 -5.47
C GLY A 56 16.42 -0.16 -5.16
N VAL A 57 15.15 -0.46 -5.43
CA VAL A 57 14.58 -1.81 -5.31
C VAL A 57 15.27 -2.75 -6.30
N GLU A 58 15.85 -3.83 -5.80
CA GLU A 58 16.65 -4.77 -6.58
C GLU A 58 15.81 -5.59 -7.56
N ILE A 59 16.33 -5.77 -8.77
CA ILE A 59 15.81 -6.70 -9.76
C ILE A 59 16.63 -7.98 -9.69
N ARG A 60 15.95 -9.09 -9.41
CA ARG A 60 16.48 -10.44 -9.34
C ARG A 60 16.07 -11.23 -10.59
N ASN A 61 16.83 -12.28 -10.89
CA ASN A 61 16.53 -13.21 -11.98
C ASN A 61 16.34 -14.62 -11.42
N GLU A 62 15.19 -15.22 -11.69
CA GLU A 62 14.88 -16.62 -11.42
C GLU A 62 14.60 -17.34 -12.75
N GLY A 63 15.69 -17.82 -13.37
CA GLY A 63 15.64 -18.53 -14.65
C GLY A 63 15.33 -17.62 -15.84
N LYS A 64 14.07 -17.60 -16.27
CA LYS A 64 13.59 -16.82 -17.43
C LYS A 64 12.78 -15.58 -17.02
N GLN A 65 12.66 -15.31 -15.71
CA GLN A 65 11.84 -14.23 -15.18
C GLN A 65 12.67 -13.28 -14.34
N TYR A 66 12.50 -11.98 -14.62
CA TYR A 66 13.03 -10.91 -13.78
C TYR A 66 11.94 -10.46 -12.83
N TYR A 67 12.30 -10.21 -11.57
CA TYR A 67 11.35 -9.75 -10.57
C TYR A 67 12.01 -8.89 -9.51
N SER A 68 11.21 -8.12 -8.79
CA SER A 68 11.59 -7.43 -7.57
C SER A 68 10.64 -7.87 -6.47
N ASP A 69 11.17 -8.07 -5.26
CA ASP A 69 10.34 -8.23 -4.07
C ASP A 69 9.72 -6.86 -3.74
N LEU A 70 8.43 -6.85 -3.40
CA LEU A 70 7.76 -5.64 -2.96
C LEU A 70 8.33 -5.24 -1.59
N PRO A 71 8.78 -3.99 -1.42
CA PRO A 71 9.41 -3.55 -0.17
C PRO A 71 8.40 -3.31 0.97
N ALA A 72 7.10 -3.34 0.68
CA ALA A 72 6.01 -3.16 1.63
C ALA A 72 4.70 -3.74 1.08
N SER A 73 3.77 -4.11 1.98
CA SER A 73 2.43 -4.53 1.60
C SER A 73 1.64 -3.39 0.97
N LEU A 74 0.96 -3.71 -0.14
CA LEU A 74 0.16 -2.73 -0.89
C LEU A 74 -1.28 -2.64 -0.36
N ILE A 75 -1.89 -1.48 -0.57
CA ILE A 75 -3.35 -1.34 -0.54
C ILE A 75 -3.88 -1.98 -1.82
N ASP A 76 -4.78 -2.95 -1.67
CA ASP A 76 -5.41 -3.61 -2.82
C ASP A 76 -6.36 -2.65 -3.52
N LEU A 77 -6.13 -2.42 -4.81
CA LEU A 77 -7.00 -1.65 -5.69
C LEU A 77 -7.44 -2.52 -6.87
N PRO A 78 -8.71 -2.46 -7.30
CA PRO A 78 -9.22 -3.26 -8.41
C PRO A 78 -8.82 -2.63 -9.76
N ARG A 79 -7.50 -2.54 -10.00
CA ARG A 79 -6.87 -2.05 -11.23
C ARG A 79 -5.65 -2.88 -11.60
N THR A 80 -5.23 -2.80 -12.86
CA THR A 80 -3.95 -3.36 -13.29
C THR A 80 -2.80 -2.65 -12.56
N GLY A 81 -1.86 -3.44 -12.03
CA GLY A 81 -0.76 -2.95 -11.19
C GLY A 81 -1.10 -2.83 -9.70
N GLY A 82 -2.37 -2.98 -9.30
CA GLY A 82 -2.79 -2.88 -7.90
C GLY A 82 -2.38 -1.54 -7.27
N GLY A 83 -1.66 -1.59 -6.14
CA GLY A 83 -1.11 -0.43 -5.44
C GLY A 83 0.22 0.09 -5.99
N VAL A 84 0.78 -0.49 -7.06
CA VAL A 84 1.98 0.04 -7.72
C VAL A 84 1.57 1.16 -8.69
N MET A 85 1.93 2.40 -8.37
CA MET A 85 1.55 3.56 -9.18
C MET A 85 2.53 3.85 -10.29
N ASN A 86 3.83 3.75 -10.01
CA ASN A 86 4.88 4.00 -10.99
C ASN A 86 6.12 3.16 -10.66
N ILE A 87 6.81 2.72 -11.71
CA ILE A 87 8.15 2.14 -11.64
C ILE A 87 9.00 2.85 -12.68
N HIS A 88 10.19 3.30 -12.30
CA HIS A 88 11.14 3.93 -13.22
C HIS A 88 12.58 3.52 -12.89
N MET A 89 13.47 3.69 -13.85
CA MET A 89 14.90 3.41 -13.63
C MET A 89 15.52 4.45 -12.69
N ILE A 90 16.57 4.04 -11.97
CA ILE A 90 17.38 5.01 -11.23
C ILE A 90 18.07 5.94 -12.23
N GLY A 91 17.92 7.25 -12.03
CA GLY A 91 18.64 8.27 -12.83
C GLY A 91 18.07 8.56 -14.21
N SER A 92 17.04 7.84 -14.69
CA SER A 92 16.33 8.15 -15.93
C SER A 92 14.85 7.76 -15.83
N MET A 93 13.98 8.62 -16.38
CA MET A 93 12.55 8.35 -16.55
C MET A 93 12.20 7.97 -17.99
N ASP A 94 13.19 7.77 -18.86
CA ASP A 94 12.99 7.54 -20.29
C ASP A 94 12.41 6.14 -20.58
N LEU A 95 12.67 5.19 -19.68
CA LEU A 95 12.10 3.85 -19.77
C LEU A 95 10.78 3.79 -18.99
N THR A 96 9.69 3.61 -19.72
CA THR A 96 8.35 3.48 -19.12
C THR A 96 8.07 2.04 -18.72
N PHE A 97 7.63 1.82 -17.47
CA PHE A 97 7.13 0.53 -17.02
C PHE A 97 5.60 0.55 -17.06
N VAL A 98 4.99 -0.46 -17.65
CA VAL A 98 3.53 -0.50 -17.87
C VAL A 98 2.92 -1.73 -17.20
N PRO A 99 1.92 -1.56 -16.33
CA PRO A 99 1.27 -2.69 -15.68
C PRO A 99 0.43 -3.48 -16.69
N VAL A 100 0.52 -4.80 -16.61
CA VAL A 100 -0.29 -5.76 -17.39
C VAL A 100 -0.97 -6.76 -16.47
N THR A 101 -2.02 -7.42 -16.96
CA THR A 101 -2.68 -8.51 -16.25
C THR A 101 -1.80 -9.77 -16.25
N ILE A 102 -2.05 -10.71 -15.34
CA ILE A 102 -1.36 -12.01 -15.33
C ILE A 102 -1.49 -12.72 -16.68
N VAL A 103 -2.70 -12.73 -17.25
CA VAL A 103 -2.96 -13.32 -18.57
C VAL A 103 -2.15 -12.59 -19.65
N GLY A 104 -2.15 -11.25 -19.65
CA GLY A 104 -1.36 -10.47 -20.59
C GLY A 104 0.14 -10.75 -20.47
N HIS A 105 0.65 -10.89 -19.24
CA HIS A 105 2.05 -11.24 -18.99
C HIS A 105 2.40 -12.65 -19.50
N GLN A 106 1.49 -13.62 -19.36
CA GLN A 106 1.66 -14.98 -19.88
C GLN A 106 1.64 -15.00 -21.41
N SER A 107 0.70 -14.32 -22.06
CA SER A 107 0.67 -14.25 -23.54
C SER A 107 1.92 -13.59 -24.11
N LEU A 108 2.50 -12.60 -23.41
CA LEU A 108 3.78 -12.01 -23.79
C LEU A 108 4.97 -12.96 -23.58
N ASN A 109 4.85 -14.03 -22.79
CA ASN A 109 5.89 -15.04 -22.67
C ASN A 109 5.97 -15.98 -23.87
N GLU A 110 4.85 -16.21 -24.54
CA GLU A 110 4.77 -17.08 -25.73
C GLU A 110 5.26 -16.38 -27.00
N LEU A 111 5.24 -15.05 -27.00
CA LEU A 111 5.77 -14.23 -28.08
C LEU A 111 7.28 -14.02 -27.87
N GLU A 112 8.10 -15.00 -28.29
CA GLU A 112 9.58 -14.92 -28.30
C GLU A 112 10.13 -13.92 -29.34
N VAL A 113 9.59 -12.71 -29.40
CA VAL A 113 10.04 -11.69 -30.36
C VAL A 113 10.81 -10.60 -29.63
N TYR A 114 12.14 -10.72 -29.77
CA TYR A 114 13.18 -9.69 -29.72
C TYR A 114 12.87 -8.37 -28.99
N LYS A 115 13.71 -8.09 -27.97
CA LYS A 115 14.07 -6.77 -27.40
C LYS A 115 13.12 -5.64 -27.81
N LEU A 116 11.99 -5.53 -27.12
CA LEU A 116 11.15 -4.34 -27.23
C LEU A 116 11.98 -3.14 -26.76
N THR A 117 12.29 -2.22 -27.68
CA THR A 117 12.75 -0.85 -27.38
C THR A 117 11.61 0.03 -26.84
N GLY A 118 10.56 -0.59 -26.31
CA GLY A 118 9.33 0.05 -25.85
C GLY A 118 9.17 -0.08 -24.33
N PRO A 119 7.95 0.14 -23.82
CA PRO A 119 7.69 0.03 -22.39
C PRO A 119 7.97 -1.38 -21.87
N VAL A 120 8.44 -1.46 -20.62
CA VAL A 120 8.68 -2.72 -19.90
C VAL A 120 7.38 -3.17 -19.24
N PRO A 121 6.74 -4.26 -19.72
CA PRO A 121 5.53 -4.76 -19.09
C PRO A 121 5.85 -5.35 -17.71
N PHE A 122 5.00 -5.11 -16.72
CA PHE A 122 5.12 -5.74 -15.42
C PHE A 122 3.78 -6.26 -14.90
N VAL A 123 3.84 -7.32 -14.09
CA VAL A 123 2.68 -7.84 -13.36
C VAL A 123 2.97 -7.88 -11.87
N VAL A 124 1.99 -7.48 -11.06
CA VAL A 124 2.10 -7.44 -9.61
C VAL A 124 1.40 -8.66 -9.03
N THR A 125 2.09 -9.33 -8.11
CA THR A 125 1.55 -10.36 -7.23
C THR A 125 1.59 -9.85 -5.80
N LYS A 126 1.12 -10.64 -4.83
CA LYS A 126 1.06 -10.23 -3.42
C LYS A 126 2.40 -9.72 -2.87
N GLU A 127 3.51 -10.33 -3.28
CA GLU A 127 4.85 -10.08 -2.70
C GLU A 127 5.89 -9.66 -3.73
N LYS A 128 5.59 -9.74 -5.03
CA LYS A 128 6.58 -9.54 -6.09
C LYS A 128 6.01 -8.76 -7.27
N VAL A 129 6.86 -7.99 -7.91
CA VAL A 129 6.65 -7.41 -9.24
C VAL A 129 7.48 -8.21 -10.25
N TYR A 130 6.84 -8.82 -11.24
CA TYR A 130 7.52 -9.53 -12.32
C TYR A 130 7.59 -8.65 -13.54
N TYR A 131 8.73 -8.66 -14.22
CA TYR A 131 9.00 -7.85 -15.39
C TYR A 131 9.22 -8.71 -16.63
N LYS A 132 8.79 -8.18 -17.77
CA LYS A 132 9.08 -8.76 -19.07
C LYS A 132 10.10 -7.92 -19.83
N SER A 133 11.06 -8.59 -20.46
CA SER A 133 12.02 -7.98 -21.39
C SER A 133 12.85 -6.84 -20.77
N ILE A 134 13.31 -7.00 -19.53
CA ILE A 134 14.29 -6.08 -18.95
C ILE A 134 15.56 -6.09 -19.79
N MET A 135 16.02 -4.89 -20.19
CA MET A 135 17.27 -4.72 -20.91
C MET A 135 18.46 -5.04 -20.01
N TYR A 136 19.51 -5.61 -20.60
CA TYR A 136 20.78 -5.82 -19.89
C TYR A 136 21.28 -4.51 -19.28
N GLY A 137 21.64 -4.54 -17.99
CA GLY A 137 22.20 -3.40 -17.26
C GLY A 137 21.23 -2.68 -16.32
N ILE A 138 19.96 -3.08 -16.25
CA ILE A 138 19.02 -2.58 -15.24
C ILE A 138 18.97 -3.59 -14.09
N ASP A 139 19.58 -3.22 -12.97
CA ASP A 139 19.67 -4.05 -11.76
C ASP A 139 18.79 -3.51 -10.62
N LYS A 140 18.36 -2.25 -10.71
CA LYS A 140 17.52 -1.60 -9.70
C LYS A 140 16.52 -0.63 -10.32
N VAL A 141 15.40 -0.45 -9.62
CA VAL A 141 14.34 0.50 -9.99
C VAL A 141 13.85 1.28 -8.78
N ASN A 142 13.25 2.43 -9.04
CA ASN A 142 12.48 3.18 -8.07
C ASN A 142 11.00 2.84 -8.21
N MET A 143 10.30 2.70 -7.09
CA MET A 143 8.88 2.36 -7.05
C MET A 143 8.07 3.38 -6.26
N HIS A 144 6.98 3.88 -6.84
CA HIS A 144 5.95 4.63 -6.11
C HIS A 144 4.82 3.68 -5.74
N LEU A 145 4.65 3.44 -4.45
CA LEU A 145 3.75 2.41 -3.92
C LEU A 145 2.69 3.03 -3.02
N LEU A 146 1.43 2.60 -3.21
CA LEU A 146 0.35 2.77 -2.25
C LEU A 146 0.44 1.65 -1.22
N ILE A 147 1.12 1.94 -0.13
CA ILE A 147 1.35 0.98 0.95
C ILE A 147 0.28 1.11 2.02
N LYS A 148 0.04 0.02 2.73
CA LYS A 148 -0.85 0.02 3.90
C LYS A 148 -0.32 0.95 4.98
N TYR A 149 -1.21 1.52 5.78
CA TYR A 149 -0.81 2.42 6.88
C TYR A 149 0.16 1.74 7.88
N GLU A 150 -0.02 0.45 8.14
CA GLU A 150 0.83 -0.33 9.05
C GLU A 150 2.31 -0.37 8.61
N GLU A 151 2.59 -0.29 7.32
CA GLU A 151 3.94 -0.36 6.71
C GLU A 151 4.74 0.93 6.87
N TYR A 152 4.10 2.04 7.22
CA TYR A 152 4.81 3.28 7.51
C TYR A 152 5.57 3.17 8.85
N LEU A 153 6.79 3.69 8.89
CA LEU A 153 7.52 3.86 10.14
C LEU A 153 6.89 4.99 10.97
N PRO A 154 7.04 4.99 12.32
CA PRO A 154 6.50 6.05 13.18
C PRO A 154 6.91 7.47 12.76
N ASP A 155 8.13 7.60 12.22
CA ASP A 155 8.72 8.87 11.77
C ASP A 155 8.59 9.11 10.25
N ASP A 156 7.84 8.29 9.53
CA ASP A 156 7.54 8.58 8.12
C ASP A 156 6.57 9.75 8.01
N ASN A 157 6.76 10.58 6.99
CA ASN A 157 5.80 11.60 6.62
C ASN A 157 4.67 10.97 5.80
N ILE A 158 3.45 11.15 6.27
CA ILE A 158 2.23 10.81 5.54
C ILE A 158 1.62 12.10 5.00
N VAL A 159 1.27 12.08 3.73
CA VAL A 159 0.61 13.19 3.05
C VAL A 159 -0.88 12.95 3.06
N PHE A 160 -1.61 13.96 3.53
CA PHE A 160 -3.04 13.94 3.72
C PHE A 160 -3.64 15.04 2.85
N PRO A 161 -4.54 14.72 1.90
CA PRO A 161 -5.31 15.75 1.22
C PRO A 161 -6.15 16.57 2.22
N PRO A 162 -6.58 17.78 1.86
CA PRO A 162 -7.45 18.57 2.72
C PRO A 162 -8.68 17.77 3.17
N ASN A 163 -9.03 17.89 4.46
CA ASN A 163 -10.16 17.20 5.12
C ASN A 163 -10.04 15.68 5.25
N SER A 164 -8.97 15.04 4.77
CA SER A 164 -8.80 13.58 4.92
C SER A 164 -8.67 13.14 6.37
N GLU A 165 -8.02 13.93 7.22
CA GLU A 165 -7.86 13.63 8.65
C GLU A 165 -9.21 13.47 9.35
N MET A 166 -10.15 14.38 9.10
CA MET A 166 -11.51 14.31 9.66
C MET A 166 -12.26 13.08 9.13
N ALA A 167 -12.16 12.79 7.84
CA ALA A 167 -12.80 11.61 7.24
C ALA A 167 -12.24 10.30 7.83
N ILE A 168 -10.91 10.19 7.99
CA ILE A 168 -10.28 9.01 8.59
C ILE A 168 -10.72 8.87 10.05
N ARG A 169 -10.73 9.96 10.82
CA ARG A 169 -11.21 9.96 12.20
C ARG A 169 -12.65 9.46 12.30
N ASP A 170 -13.53 9.92 11.42
CA ASP A 170 -14.93 9.53 11.43
C ASP A 170 -15.10 8.02 11.09
N ILE A 171 -14.26 7.49 10.19
CA ILE A 171 -14.21 6.04 9.90
C ILE A 171 -13.70 5.25 11.13
N VAL A 172 -12.67 5.75 11.83
CA VAL A 172 -12.19 5.13 13.09
C VAL A 172 -13.32 5.06 14.13
N TRP A 173 -14.07 6.15 14.31
CA TRP A 173 -15.23 6.18 15.20
C TRP A 173 -16.31 5.17 14.80
N GLN A 174 -16.58 5.02 13.49
CA GLN A 174 -17.52 4.02 13.00
C GLN A 174 -17.06 2.60 13.35
N PHE A 175 -15.78 2.28 13.16
CA PHE A 175 -15.24 0.97 13.54
C PHE A 175 -15.32 0.70 15.03
N LEU A 176 -14.99 1.68 15.88
CA LEU A 176 -15.07 1.54 17.34
C LEU A 176 -16.52 1.34 17.82
N ASN A 177 -17.49 2.03 17.23
CA ASN A 177 -18.90 1.89 17.60
C ASN A 177 -19.55 0.59 17.10
N GLN A 178 -18.96 -0.06 16.10
CA GLN A 178 -19.40 -1.37 15.61
C GLN A 178 -18.77 -2.54 16.38
N MET A 179 -17.85 -2.28 17.32
CA MET A 179 -17.32 -3.32 18.18
C MET A 179 -18.43 -3.87 19.08
N PRO A 180 -18.56 -5.20 19.21
CA PRO A 180 -19.35 -5.76 20.29
C PRO A 180 -18.83 -5.20 21.62
N PRO A 181 -19.71 -4.90 22.59
CA PRO A 181 -19.27 -4.45 23.91
C PRO A 181 -18.29 -5.48 24.47
N GLU A 182 -17.14 -5.02 24.99
CA GLU A 182 -16.18 -5.91 25.63
C GLU A 182 -16.91 -6.71 26.71
N ASP A 183 -16.89 -8.04 26.59
CA ASP A 183 -17.33 -8.92 27.65
C ASP A 183 -16.49 -8.60 28.87
N LYS A 184 -17.11 -7.95 29.85
CA LYS A 184 -16.56 -7.86 31.20
C LYS A 184 -16.52 -9.31 31.69
N VAL A 185 -15.39 -9.98 31.52
CA VAL A 185 -15.10 -11.20 32.27
C VAL A 185 -15.14 -10.78 33.74
N ILE A 186 -16.28 -11.03 34.38
CA ILE A 186 -16.44 -10.86 35.81
C ILE A 186 -15.58 -11.96 36.42
N ASP A 187 -14.35 -11.62 36.78
CA ASP A 187 -13.46 -12.47 37.56
C ASP A 187 -13.94 -12.47 39.02
N SER A 188 -15.20 -12.89 39.24
CA SER A 188 -15.74 -13.15 40.56
C SER A 188 -15.42 -14.58 40.95
N ASN A 189 -14.12 -14.86 41.14
CA ASN A 189 -13.69 -15.87 42.10
C ASN A 189 -13.82 -15.27 43.51
N GLU A 190 -15.07 -14.99 43.92
CA GLU A 190 -15.38 -14.91 45.33
C GLU A 190 -15.25 -16.32 45.90
N LYS A 191 -14.17 -16.51 46.66
CA LYS A 191 -13.93 -17.67 47.51
C LYS A 191 -15.20 -18.00 48.27
N THR A 192 -15.81 -19.13 47.94
CA THR A 192 -16.80 -19.77 48.79
C THR A 192 -16.05 -20.30 50.01
N ASN A 193 -16.40 -19.76 51.19
CA ASN A 193 -15.94 -20.23 52.50
C ASN A 193 -16.37 -21.67 52.78
#